data_AF-A0A7W1H410-F1
#
_entry.id   AF-A0A7W1H410-F1
#
_cell.length_a   1.000
_cell.length_b   1.000
_cell.length_c   1.000
_cell.angle_alpha   90.00
_cell.angle_beta   90.00
_cell.angle_gamma   90.00
#
_symmetry.space_group_name_H-M   'P 1'
#
loop_
_entity.id
_entity.type
_entity.pdbx_description
1 polymer ?
#
loop_
_entity_poly.entity_id
_entity_poly.type
_entity_poly.pdbx_seq_one_letter_code
_entity_poly.pdbx_strand_id
1 'polypeptide(L)'
;MTSHAEVVHDHHGPPEANQSSRIDARLLGMLLFIASEAMLFGSFFTAYFFVRVVNPGAPSEWPPEPYHFPVFVAGVNTAILVTSSFTMHWALQSIKRGNRKAFLAGMVLTFTMGLAFLFTQAVEYLNVGFNTGDGAFASVFFGLTGLHGAHVFVGLTLLGMVIVRGFRGHFTPEHHLGVELPGIYWHFVDVMWIVVYSVVYLI
;
A
#
# COMPACT_ATOMS: atom_id res chain seq x y z
N MET A 1 63.13 44.32 19.76
CA MET A 1 62.14 43.26 20.03
C MET A 1 60.79 43.74 19.49
N THR A 2 60.49 43.45 18.23
CA THR A 2 59.17 43.68 17.63
C THR A 2 58.40 42.36 17.71
N SER A 3 57.39 42.33 18.57
CA SER A 3 56.47 41.20 18.69
C SER A 3 55.59 41.15 17.43
N HIS A 4 55.75 40.11 16.62
CA HIS A 4 54.81 39.81 15.54
C HIS A 4 53.55 39.20 16.17
N ALA A 5 52.43 39.90 16.05
CA ALA A 5 51.12 39.35 16.39
C ALA A 5 50.73 38.35 15.30
N GLU A 6 50.68 37.06 15.67
CA GLU A 6 50.17 35.98 14.86
C GLU A 6 48.64 36.10 14.80
N VAL A 7 48.12 36.42 13.61
CA VAL A 7 46.68 36.47 13.35
C VAL A 7 46.21 35.02 13.19
N VAL A 8 45.56 34.48 14.22
CA VAL A 8 44.89 33.19 14.17
C VAL A 8 43.70 33.31 13.22
N HIS A 9 43.81 32.70 12.04
CA HIS A 9 42.70 32.53 11.12
C HIS A 9 41.82 31.40 11.64
N ASP A 10 40.71 31.75 12.29
CA ASP A 10 39.65 30.80 12.62
C ASP A 10 39.06 30.23 11.32
N HIS A 11 39.43 28.99 11.01
CA HIS A 11 38.83 28.22 9.92
C HIS A 11 37.39 27.85 10.29
N HIS A 12 36.45 28.73 9.96
CA HIS A 12 35.04 28.34 9.93
C HIS A 12 34.85 27.26 8.86
N GLY A 13 34.61 26.03 9.30
CA GLY A 13 34.17 24.95 8.43
C GLY A 13 32.88 25.34 7.70
N PRO A 14 32.52 24.62 6.61
CA PRO A 14 31.28 24.89 5.91
C PRO A 14 30.11 24.87 6.91
N PRO A 15 29.16 25.82 6.82
CA PRO A 15 28.05 25.91 7.76
C PRO A 15 27.31 24.58 7.81
N GLU A 16 26.90 24.17 9.02
CA GLU A 16 26.12 22.95 9.21
C GLU A 16 24.92 22.96 8.27
N ALA A 17 24.75 21.89 7.50
CA ALA A 17 23.66 21.78 6.54
C ALA A 17 22.33 21.96 7.27
N ASN A 18 21.66 23.09 7.00
CA ASN A 18 20.35 23.39 7.55
C ASN A 18 19.40 22.23 7.19
N GLN A 19 19.02 21.42 8.18
CA GLN A 19 17.95 20.44 8.02
C GLN A 19 16.62 21.20 7.89
N SER A 20 16.36 21.71 6.68
CA SER A 20 15.17 22.50 6.35
C SER A 20 13.88 21.67 6.36
N SER A 21 13.98 20.34 6.38
CA SER A 21 12.83 19.44 6.41
C SER A 21 12.55 19.02 7.85
N ARG A 22 11.38 19.42 8.39
CA ARG A 22 10.84 18.86 9.65
C ARG A 22 10.48 17.36 9.53
N ILE A 23 10.63 16.78 8.34
CA ILE A 23 10.21 15.43 7.99
C ILE A 23 11.44 14.59 7.61
N ASP A 24 11.54 13.37 8.14
CA ASP A 24 12.58 12.41 7.78
C ASP A 24 12.58 12.13 6.26
N ALA A 25 13.76 12.11 5.64
CA ALA A 25 13.88 11.95 4.20
C ALA A 25 13.28 10.63 3.68
N ARG A 26 13.32 9.55 4.47
CA ARG A 26 12.74 8.26 4.10
C ARG A 26 11.22 8.30 4.13
N LEU A 27 10.64 9.02 5.10
CA LEU A 27 9.20 9.26 5.16
C LEU A 27 8.74 10.11 3.96
N LEU A 28 9.45 11.20 3.66
CA LEU A 28 9.15 12.02 2.49
C LEU A 28 9.21 11.21 1.20
N GLY A 29 10.25 10.38 1.03
CA GLY A 29 10.37 9.49 -0.13
C GLY A 29 9.19 8.52 -0.25
N MET A 30 8.75 7.91 0.86
CA MET A 30 7.57 7.04 0.88
C MET A 30 6.29 7.79 0.51
N LEU A 31 6.09 9.00 1.02
CA LEU A 31 4.91 9.82 0.70
C LEU A 31 4.86 10.21 -0.79
N LEU A 32 6.00 10.63 -1.36
CA LEU A 32 6.10 10.95 -2.79
C LEU A 32 5.85 9.72 -3.66
N PHE A 33 6.40 8.57 -3.27
CA PHE A 33 6.13 7.30 -3.94
C PHE A 33 4.63 6.97 -3.93
N ILE A 34 3.98 7.03 -2.76
CA ILE A 34 2.53 6.80 -2.63
C ILE A 34 1.72 7.79 -3.47
N ALA A 35 2.12 9.06 -3.51
CA ALA A 35 1.45 10.06 -4.34
C ALA A 35 1.55 9.69 -5.84
N SER A 36 2.70 9.19 -6.30
CA SER A 36 2.85 8.74 -7.68
C SER A 36 2.00 7.50 -8.00
N GLU A 37 1.91 6.53 -7.07
CA GLU A 37 1.05 5.37 -7.23
C GLU A 37 -0.44 5.75 -7.23
N ALA A 38 -0.85 6.71 -6.38
CA ALA A 38 -2.21 7.24 -6.39
C ALA A 38 -2.58 7.87 -7.75
N MET A 39 -1.64 8.58 -8.39
CA MET A 39 -1.83 9.10 -9.74
C MET A 39 -1.94 7.98 -10.78
N LEU A 40 -1.13 6.92 -10.65
CA LEU A 40 -1.24 5.74 -11.51
C LEU A 40 -2.64 5.12 -11.41
N PHE A 41 -3.14 4.84 -10.21
CA PHE A 41 -4.51 4.37 -10.02
C PHE A 41 -5.56 5.35 -10.58
N GLY A 42 -5.36 6.66 -10.38
CA GLY A 42 -6.22 7.71 -10.92
C GLY A 42 -6.41 7.63 -12.45
N SER A 43 -5.35 7.27 -13.19
CA SER A 43 -5.42 7.08 -14.64
C SER A 43 -6.31 5.88 -15.02
N PHE A 44 -6.21 4.76 -14.30
CA PHE A 44 -7.06 3.59 -14.54
C PHE A 44 -8.52 3.84 -14.16
N PHE A 45 -8.78 4.56 -13.07
CA PHE A 45 -10.14 4.98 -12.72
C PHE A 45 -10.75 5.88 -13.80
N THR A 46 -9.97 6.80 -14.35
CA THR A 46 -10.43 7.65 -15.46
C THR A 46 -10.77 6.81 -16.70
N ALA A 47 -9.94 5.81 -17.03
CA ALA A 47 -10.24 4.88 -18.12
C ALA A 47 -11.53 4.08 -17.86
N TYR A 48 -11.76 3.63 -16.62
CA TYR A 48 -13.00 2.94 -16.22
C TYR A 48 -14.23 3.83 -16.44
N PHE A 49 -14.23 5.04 -15.89
CA PHE A 49 -15.37 5.96 -16.03
C PHE A 49 -15.59 6.38 -17.49
N PHE A 50 -14.52 6.55 -18.27
CA PHE A 50 -14.64 6.86 -19.69
C PHE A 50 -15.36 5.73 -20.45
N VAL A 51 -14.94 4.47 -20.26
CA VAL A 51 -15.60 3.31 -20.88
C VAL A 51 -17.04 3.17 -20.39
N ARG A 52 -17.31 3.47 -19.12
CA ARG A 52 -18.65 3.38 -18.52
C ARG A 52 -19.63 4.42 -19.05
N VAL A 53 -19.19 5.68 -19.20
CA VAL A 53 -20.06 6.80 -19.57
C VAL A 53 -20.20 6.95 -21.08
N VAL A 54 -19.13 6.70 -21.85
CA VAL A 54 -19.10 6.99 -23.28
C VAL A 54 -19.63 5.83 -24.12
N ASN A 55 -19.61 4.60 -23.60
CA ASN A 55 -20.06 3.42 -24.35
C ASN A 55 -21.61 3.39 -24.45
N PRO A 56 -22.21 3.62 -25.64
CA PRO A 56 -23.66 3.63 -25.80
C PRO A 56 -24.31 2.25 -25.67
N GLY A 57 -23.50 1.18 -25.74
CA GLY A 57 -23.90 -0.20 -25.52
C GLY A 57 -23.55 -0.72 -24.12
N ALA A 58 -23.12 0.15 -23.20
CA ALA A 58 -22.94 -0.24 -21.81
C ALA A 58 -24.29 -0.67 -21.21
N PRO A 59 -24.39 -1.86 -20.60
CA PRO A 59 -25.64 -2.28 -19.97
C PRO A 59 -26.02 -1.32 -18.84
N SER A 60 -27.33 -1.02 -18.75
CA SER A 60 -27.90 -0.15 -17.71
C SER A 60 -27.75 -0.73 -16.30
N GLU A 61 -27.62 -2.05 -16.20
CA GLU A 61 -27.35 -2.77 -14.96
C GLU A 61 -25.91 -3.30 -14.99
N TRP A 62 -25.26 -3.26 -13.83
CA TRP A 62 -23.86 -3.63 -13.70
C TRP A 62 -23.67 -4.63 -12.58
N PRO A 63 -23.01 -5.76 -12.83
CA PRO A 63 -22.40 -6.24 -14.09
C PRO A 63 -23.37 -6.55 -15.25
N PRO A 64 -22.88 -6.64 -16.52
CA PRO A 64 -23.66 -7.14 -17.65
C PRO A 64 -24.14 -8.56 -17.38
N GLU A 65 -25.41 -8.89 -17.66
CA GLU A 65 -25.82 -10.29 -17.72
C GLU A 65 -24.97 -11.06 -18.75
N PRO A 66 -24.55 -12.30 -18.47
CA PRO A 66 -24.92 -13.16 -17.34
C PRO A 66 -23.89 -13.17 -16.18
N TYR A 67 -22.99 -12.19 -16.10
CA TYR A 67 -21.93 -12.20 -15.09
C TYR A 67 -22.48 -11.76 -13.75
N HIS A 68 -22.32 -12.58 -12.71
CA HIS A 68 -22.66 -12.21 -11.34
C HIS A 68 -21.37 -11.98 -10.54
N PHE A 69 -21.11 -10.73 -10.17
CA PHE A 69 -20.03 -10.48 -9.22
C PHE A 69 -20.41 -11.02 -7.84
N PRO A 70 -19.52 -11.76 -7.17
CA PRO A 70 -19.78 -12.25 -5.82
C PRO A 70 -19.57 -11.11 -4.83
N VAL A 71 -20.44 -10.09 -4.86
CA VAL A 71 -20.34 -8.86 -4.05
C VAL A 71 -20.19 -9.18 -2.55
N PHE A 72 -20.84 -10.24 -2.08
CA PHE A 72 -20.68 -10.69 -0.69
C PHE A 72 -19.26 -11.19 -0.39
N VAL A 73 -18.67 -12.00 -1.27
CA VAL A 73 -17.30 -12.53 -1.10
C VAL A 73 -16.29 -11.39 -1.20
N ALA A 74 -16.46 -10.49 -2.17
CA ALA A 74 -15.64 -9.30 -2.31
C ALA A 74 -15.80 -8.36 -1.09
N GLY A 75 -17.00 -8.23 -0.53
CA GLY A 75 -17.25 -7.49 0.72
C GLY A 75 -16.57 -8.10 1.94
N VAL A 76 -16.59 -9.43 2.07
CA VAL A 76 -15.85 -10.14 3.13
C VAL A 76 -14.34 -9.94 2.97
N ASN A 77 -13.81 -10.02 1.74
CA ASN A 77 -12.40 -9.74 1.47
C ASN A 77 -12.00 -8.31 1.84
N THR A 78 -12.85 -7.34 1.54
CA THR A 78 -12.64 -5.94 1.95
C THR A 78 -12.63 -5.81 3.47
N ALA A 79 -13.53 -6.48 4.19
CA ALA A 79 -13.53 -6.49 5.65
C ALA A 79 -12.25 -7.13 6.24
N ILE A 80 -11.74 -8.19 5.60
CA ILE A 80 -10.46 -8.83 5.95
C ILE A 80 -9.31 -7.82 5.77
N LEU A 81 -9.22 -7.14 4.62
CA LEU A 81 -8.16 -6.16 4.38
C LEU A 81 -8.20 -4.99 5.36
N VAL A 82 -9.38 -4.42 5.60
CA VAL A 82 -9.57 -3.33 6.58
C VAL A 82 -9.14 -3.78 7.97
N THR A 83 -9.53 -4.99 8.37
CA THR A 83 -9.11 -5.58 9.65
C THR A 83 -7.60 -5.78 9.71
N SER A 84 -6.96 -6.12 8.58
CA SER A 84 -5.49 -6.30 8.49
C SER A 84 -4.71 -5.00 8.72
N SER A 85 -5.30 -3.85 8.33
CA SER A 85 -4.76 -2.53 8.66
C SER A 85 -4.77 -2.28 10.16
N PHE A 86 -5.88 -2.60 10.85
CA PHE A 86 -5.91 -2.46 12.31
C PHE A 86 -4.86 -3.34 13.01
N THR A 87 -4.65 -4.57 12.55
CA THR A 87 -3.63 -5.46 13.11
C THR A 87 -2.21 -4.97 12.81
N MET A 88 -1.98 -4.34 11.64
CA MET A 88 -0.70 -3.72 11.30
C MET A 88 -0.40 -2.52 12.21
N HIS A 89 -1.41 -1.68 12.44
CA HIS A 89 -1.28 -0.55 13.36
C HIS A 89 -0.99 -1.04 14.78
N TRP A 90 -1.69 -2.08 15.24
CA TRP A 90 -1.43 -2.71 16.54
C TRP A 90 -0.02 -3.28 16.64
N ALA A 91 0.50 -3.91 15.58
CA ALA A 91 1.88 -4.40 15.54
C ALA A 91 2.88 -3.26 15.68
N LEU A 92 2.67 -2.15 14.96
CA LEU A 92 3.53 -0.97 15.03
C LEU A 92 3.50 -0.33 16.44
N GLN A 93 2.34 -0.17 17.05
CA GLN A 93 2.24 0.34 18.42
C GLN A 93 2.90 -0.61 19.44
N SER A 94 2.80 -1.91 19.22
CA SER A 94 3.41 -2.92 20.09
C SER A 94 4.93 -2.84 20.09
N ILE A 95 5.57 -2.64 18.93
CA ILE A 95 7.03 -2.49 18.87
C ILE A 95 7.49 -1.15 19.47
N LYS A 96 6.73 -0.07 19.28
CA LYS A 96 6.98 1.24 19.94
C LYS A 96 6.90 1.15 21.46
N ARG A 97 6.11 0.22 22.01
CA ARG A 97 6.03 -0.08 23.46
C ARG A 97 7.03 -1.14 23.93
N GLY A 98 7.92 -1.63 23.07
CA GLY A 98 8.87 -2.70 23.40
C GLY A 98 8.26 -4.10 23.51
N ASN A 99 6.98 -4.28 23.21
CA ASN A 99 6.32 -5.59 23.24
C ASN A 99 6.54 -6.34 21.92
N ARG A 100 7.69 -7.02 21.84
CA ARG A 100 8.09 -7.79 20.65
C ARG A 100 7.15 -8.95 20.32
N LYS A 101 6.57 -9.62 21.33
CA LYS A 101 5.66 -10.76 21.11
C LYS A 101 4.37 -10.30 20.43
N ALA A 102 3.76 -9.23 20.92
CA ALA A 102 2.56 -8.65 20.31
C ALA A 102 2.85 -8.08 18.92
N PHE A 103 4.01 -7.45 18.71
CA PHE A 103 4.46 -7.03 17.38
C PHE A 103 4.49 -8.19 16.39
N LEU A 104 5.17 -9.30 16.71
CA LEU A 104 5.28 -10.45 15.82
C LEU A 104 3.91 -11.09 15.55
N ALA A 105 3.05 -11.20 16.58
CA ALA A 105 1.70 -11.72 16.42
C ALA A 105 0.86 -10.86 15.47
N GLY A 106 0.88 -9.53 15.64
CA GLY A 106 0.16 -8.60 14.76
C GLY A 106 0.67 -8.66 13.32
N MET A 107 1.99 -8.69 13.12
CA MET A 107 2.59 -8.80 11.77
C MET A 107 2.19 -10.11 11.06
N VAL A 108 2.27 -11.24 11.75
CA VAL A 108 1.90 -12.56 11.17
C VAL A 108 0.41 -12.60 10.84
N LEU A 109 -0.43 -12.00 11.71
CA LEU A 109 -1.87 -11.89 11.46
C LEU A 109 -2.16 -11.04 10.21
N THR A 110 -1.57 -9.85 10.10
CA THR A 110 -1.71 -8.99 8.91
C THR A 110 -1.27 -9.72 7.64
N PHE A 111 -0.11 -10.40 7.68
CA PHE A 111 0.40 -11.13 6.52
C PHE A 111 -0.52 -12.28 6.10
N THR A 112 -1.05 -13.04 7.06
CA THR A 112 -1.98 -14.15 6.78
C THR A 112 -3.29 -13.64 6.17
N MET A 113 -3.81 -12.52 6.67
CA MET A 113 -5.02 -11.89 6.13
C MET A 113 -4.81 -11.35 4.71
N GLY A 114 -3.65 -10.74 4.43
CA GLY A 114 -3.31 -10.32 3.08
C GLY A 114 -3.11 -11.50 2.11
N LEU A 115 -2.56 -12.62 2.57
CA LEU A 115 -2.50 -13.85 1.77
C LEU A 115 -3.89 -14.41 1.46
N ALA A 116 -4.79 -14.41 2.45
CA ALA A 116 -6.17 -14.83 2.25
C ALA A 116 -6.87 -13.94 1.21
N PHE A 117 -6.65 -12.62 1.26
CA PHE A 117 -7.15 -11.69 0.26
C PHE A 117 -6.68 -12.04 -1.16
N LEU A 118 -5.36 -12.21 -1.37
CA LEU A 118 -4.82 -12.57 -2.69
C LEU A 118 -5.34 -13.91 -3.18
N PHE A 119 -5.46 -14.88 -2.29
CA PHE A 119 -6.01 -16.19 -2.64
C PHE A 119 -7.45 -16.08 -3.12
N THR A 120 -8.31 -15.38 -2.38
CA THR A 120 -9.70 -15.20 -2.80
C THR A 120 -9.79 -14.41 -4.10
N GLN A 121 -8.93 -13.40 -4.31
CA GLN A 121 -8.88 -12.64 -5.57
C GLN A 121 -8.50 -13.53 -6.77
N ALA A 122 -7.54 -14.44 -6.58
CA ALA A 122 -7.16 -15.40 -7.61
C ALA A 122 -8.31 -16.37 -7.93
N VAL A 123 -9.02 -16.85 -6.91
CA VAL A 123 -10.21 -17.69 -7.09
C VAL A 123 -11.32 -16.93 -7.83
N GLU A 124 -11.52 -15.65 -7.54
CA GLU A 124 -12.49 -14.82 -8.25
C GLU A 124 -12.15 -14.72 -9.74
N TYR A 125 -10.88 -14.48 -10.09
CA TYR A 125 -10.43 -14.44 -11.49
C TYR A 125 -10.68 -15.73 -12.25
N LEU A 126 -10.57 -16.89 -11.58
CA LEU A 126 -10.85 -18.19 -12.18
C LEU A 126 -12.36 -18.42 -12.42
N ASN A 127 -13.23 -17.72 -11.68
CA ASN A 127 -14.69 -17.91 -11.73
C ASN A 127 -15.44 -16.78 -12.45
N VAL A 128 -14.78 -15.66 -12.78
CA VAL A 128 -15.45 -14.48 -13.34
C VAL A 128 -16.02 -14.70 -14.76
N GLY A 129 -15.53 -15.71 -15.48
CA GLY A 129 -16.11 -16.18 -16.74
C GLY A 129 -15.82 -15.32 -17.97
N PHE A 130 -15.07 -14.23 -17.84
CA PHE A 130 -14.58 -13.40 -18.94
C PHE A 130 -13.06 -13.21 -18.87
N ASN A 131 -12.43 -12.92 -20.01
CA ASN A 131 -10.99 -12.79 -20.18
C ASN A 131 -10.58 -11.36 -20.54
N THR A 132 -9.29 -11.03 -20.42
CA THR A 132 -8.75 -9.68 -20.68
C THR A 132 -9.04 -9.15 -22.09
N GLY A 133 -9.33 -10.04 -23.04
CA GLY A 133 -9.61 -9.73 -24.44
C GLY A 133 -11.10 -9.51 -24.78
N ASP A 134 -12.02 -9.71 -23.83
CA ASP A 134 -13.47 -9.73 -24.12
C ASP A 134 -14.10 -8.34 -24.25
N GLY A 135 -13.27 -7.30 -24.36
CA GLY A 135 -13.66 -5.92 -24.61
C GLY A 135 -13.01 -4.93 -23.66
N ALA A 136 -13.21 -3.64 -23.95
CA ALA A 136 -12.60 -2.54 -23.19
C ALA A 136 -12.91 -2.60 -21.69
N PHE A 137 -14.09 -3.08 -21.30
CA PHE A 137 -14.43 -3.25 -19.89
C PHE A 137 -13.57 -4.31 -19.21
N ALA A 138 -13.54 -5.55 -19.74
CA ALA A 138 -12.77 -6.63 -19.16
C ALA A 138 -11.29 -6.27 -19.03
N SER A 139 -10.72 -5.62 -20.06
CA SER A 139 -9.35 -5.12 -20.01
C SER A 139 -9.11 -4.11 -18.88
N VAL A 140 -10.02 -3.16 -18.66
CA VAL A 140 -9.90 -2.17 -17.59
C VAL A 140 -10.14 -2.80 -16.21
N PHE A 141 -11.10 -3.72 -16.08
CA PHE A 141 -11.37 -4.47 -14.85
C PHE A 141 -10.12 -5.24 -14.39
N PHE A 142 -9.54 -6.08 -15.26
CA PHE A 142 -8.34 -6.83 -14.95
C PHE A 142 -7.11 -5.93 -14.80
N GLY A 143 -7.04 -4.83 -15.56
CA GLY A 143 -5.97 -3.84 -15.40
C GLY A 143 -5.98 -3.20 -14.01
N LEU A 144 -7.12 -2.69 -13.56
CA LEU A 144 -7.26 -2.00 -12.27
C LEU A 144 -7.13 -2.97 -11.09
N THR A 145 -7.88 -4.07 -11.11
CA THR A 145 -7.85 -5.07 -10.01
C THR A 145 -6.53 -5.84 -9.99
N GLY A 146 -5.92 -6.08 -11.16
CA GLY A 146 -4.62 -6.75 -11.28
C GLY A 146 -3.47 -5.86 -10.82
N LEU A 147 -3.50 -4.56 -11.16
CA LEU A 147 -2.55 -3.59 -10.62
C LEU A 147 -2.61 -3.55 -9.09
N HIS A 148 -3.81 -3.54 -8.53
CA HIS A 148 -4.01 -3.63 -7.08
C HIS A 148 -3.46 -4.94 -6.51
N GLY A 149 -3.79 -6.10 -7.11
CA GLY A 149 -3.26 -7.40 -6.69
C GLY A 149 -1.73 -7.45 -6.70
N ALA A 150 -1.09 -6.87 -7.71
CA ALA A 150 0.37 -6.75 -7.77
C ALA A 150 0.93 -5.90 -6.61
N HIS A 151 0.25 -4.80 -6.27
CA HIS A 151 0.60 -3.97 -5.11
C HIS A 151 0.48 -4.71 -3.78
N VAL A 152 -0.60 -5.47 -3.59
CA VAL A 152 -0.77 -6.32 -2.40
C VAL A 152 0.34 -7.36 -2.31
N PHE A 153 0.71 -7.99 -3.43
CA PHE A 153 1.81 -8.96 -3.47
C PHE A 153 3.17 -8.33 -3.10
N VAL A 154 3.48 -7.14 -3.62
CA VAL A 154 4.67 -6.37 -3.22
C VAL A 154 4.60 -6.04 -1.73
N GLY A 155 3.43 -5.60 -1.24
CA GLY A 155 3.19 -5.32 0.18
C GLY A 155 3.44 -6.53 1.07
N LEU A 156 2.94 -7.71 0.69
CA LEU A 156 3.18 -8.95 1.41
C LEU A 156 4.65 -9.31 1.43
N THR A 157 5.36 -9.12 0.32
CA THR A 157 6.80 -9.35 0.27
C THR A 157 7.53 -8.43 1.25
N LEU A 158 7.18 -7.15 1.31
CA LEU A 158 7.70 -6.19 2.29
C LEU A 158 7.38 -6.63 3.73
N LEU A 159 6.14 -6.99 4.03
CA LEU A 159 5.72 -7.47 5.35
C LEU A 159 6.43 -8.76 5.74
N GLY A 160 6.62 -9.70 4.80
CA GLY A 160 7.38 -10.93 5.01
C GLY A 160 8.83 -10.64 5.39
N MET A 161 9.48 -9.69 4.71
CA MET A 161 10.82 -9.23 5.10
C MET A 161 10.84 -8.60 6.49
N VAL A 162 9.82 -7.81 6.86
CA VAL A 162 9.68 -7.25 8.22
C VAL A 162 9.50 -8.37 9.24
N ILE A 163 8.68 -9.38 8.97
CA ILE A 163 8.49 -10.53 9.88
C ILE A 163 9.82 -11.25 10.12
N VAL A 164 10.56 -11.59 9.05
CA VAL A 164 11.86 -12.27 9.16
C VAL A 164 12.86 -11.44 9.96
N ARG A 165 12.99 -10.14 9.68
CA ARG A 165 13.88 -9.23 10.44
C ARG A 165 13.39 -9.05 11.88
N GLY A 166 12.08 -9.10 12.10
CA GLY A 166 11.43 -9.07 13.39
C GLY A 166 11.80 -10.27 14.25
N PHE A 167 11.78 -11.48 13.70
CA PHE A 167 12.22 -12.71 14.38
C PHE A 167 13.73 -12.73 14.68
N ARG A 168 14.53 -12.03 13.86
CA ARG A 168 15.97 -11.81 14.12
C ARG A 168 16.25 -10.71 15.14
N GLY A 169 15.24 -9.95 15.57
CA GLY A 169 15.37 -8.95 16.62
C GLY A 169 15.97 -7.62 16.14
N HIS A 170 15.87 -7.32 14.85
CA HIS A 170 16.46 -6.10 14.27
C HIS A 170 15.68 -4.80 14.55
N PHE A 171 14.54 -4.88 15.25
CA PHE A 171 13.70 -3.72 15.54
C PHE A 171 13.67 -3.43 17.04
N THR A 172 13.83 -2.16 17.40
CA THR A 172 13.72 -1.65 18.77
C THR A 172 12.67 -0.53 18.81
N PRO A 173 12.20 -0.11 20.00
CA PRO A 173 11.29 1.03 20.14
C PRO A 173 11.81 2.33 19.50
N GLU A 174 13.12 2.52 19.43
CA GLU A 174 13.78 3.70 18.85
C GLU A 174 14.07 3.51 17.35
N HIS A 175 14.29 2.26 16.91
CA HIS A 175 14.63 1.90 15.52
C HIS A 175 13.53 1.05 14.86
N HIS A 176 12.33 1.63 14.72
CA HIS A 176 11.15 0.96 14.15
C HIS A 176 10.74 1.49 12.76
N LEU A 177 11.50 2.43 12.17
CA LEU A 177 11.20 2.99 10.84
C LEU A 177 11.10 1.91 9.75
N GLY A 178 11.86 0.81 9.89
CA GLY A 178 11.78 -0.33 8.97
C GLY A 178 10.47 -1.14 9.06
N VAL A 179 9.65 -0.90 10.08
CA VAL A 179 8.28 -1.43 10.23
C VAL A 179 7.26 -0.38 9.78
N GLU A 180 7.50 0.88 10.13
CA GLU A 180 6.59 2.00 9.85
C GLU A 180 6.43 2.28 8.36
N LEU A 181 7.53 2.29 7.58
CA LEU A 181 7.46 2.56 6.14
C LEU A 181 6.65 1.49 5.38
N PRO A 182 6.91 0.17 5.54
CA PRO A 182 6.03 -0.85 4.96
C PRO A 182 4.59 -0.79 5.48
N GLY A 183 4.39 -0.39 6.75
CA GLY A 183 3.05 -0.19 7.31
C GLY A 183 2.25 0.91 6.61
N ILE A 184 2.87 2.06 6.33
CA ILE A 184 2.24 3.15 5.56
C ILE A 184 1.86 2.67 4.15
N TYR A 185 2.76 1.94 3.48
CA TYR A 185 2.46 1.34 2.18
C TYR A 185 1.27 0.37 2.27
N TRP A 186 1.23 -0.51 3.27
CA TRP A 186 0.13 -1.45 3.46
C TRP A 186 -1.22 -0.76 3.64
N HIS A 187 -1.26 0.30 4.45
CA HIS A 187 -2.46 1.12 4.64
C HIS A 187 -2.91 1.82 3.35
N PHE A 188 -1.97 2.33 2.55
CA PHE A 188 -2.31 2.91 1.25
C PHE A 188 -2.96 1.88 0.33
N VAL A 189 -2.39 0.68 0.23
CA VAL A 189 -2.95 -0.41 -0.58
C VAL A 189 -4.37 -0.75 -0.11
N ASP A 190 -4.59 -0.90 1.20
CA ASP A 190 -5.92 -1.16 1.76
C ASP A 190 -6.94 -0.05 1.42
N VAL A 191 -6.58 1.22 1.60
CA VAL A 191 -7.46 2.36 1.24
C VAL A 191 -7.79 2.35 -0.25
N MET A 192 -6.81 2.06 -1.12
CA MET A 192 -7.06 1.94 -2.56
C MET A 192 -7.97 0.77 -2.90
N TRP A 193 -7.90 -0.34 -2.17
CA TRP A 193 -8.86 -1.43 -2.36
C TRP A 193 -10.28 -1.00 -2.07
N ILE A 194 -10.52 -0.24 -1.00
CA ILE A 194 -11.87 0.27 -0.68
C ILE A 194 -12.42 1.10 -1.83
N VAL A 195 -11.57 1.95 -2.44
CA VAL A 195 -11.95 2.75 -3.61
C VAL A 195 -12.24 1.85 -4.82
N VAL A 196 -11.36 0.89 -5.12
CA VAL A 196 -11.56 -0.08 -6.22
C VAL A 196 -12.86 -0.87 -6.02
N TYR A 197 -13.07 -1.44 -4.83
CA TYR A 197 -14.27 -2.20 -4.49
C TYR A 197 -15.53 -1.35 -4.67
N SER A 198 -15.53 -0.12 -4.16
CA SER A 198 -16.68 0.78 -4.27
C SER A 198 -16.96 1.16 -5.72
N VAL A 199 -15.94 1.46 -6.52
CA VAL A 199 -16.11 1.92 -7.90
C VAL A 199 -16.43 0.78 -8.86
N VAL A 200 -15.88 -0.42 -8.66
CA VAL A 200 -16.01 -1.52 -9.62
C VAL A 200 -17.20 -2.44 -9.29
N TYR A 201 -17.45 -2.69 -8.00
CA TYR A 201 -18.44 -3.66 -7.56
C TYR A 201 -19.77 -3.02 -7.10
N LEU A 202 -19.78 -1.72 -6.77
CA LEU A 202 -21.00 -1.02 -6.31
C LEU A 202 -21.54 0.04 -7.29
N ILE A 203 -20.73 0.55 -8.22
CA ILE A 203 -21.05 1.69 -9.11
C ILE A 203 -20.82 1.33 -10.59
#